data_AF-A0A202DF45-F1
#
_entry.id   AF-A0A202DF45-F1
#
_cell.length_a   1.000
_cell.length_b   1.000
_cell.length_c   1.000
_cell.angle_alpha   90.00
_cell.angle_beta   90.00
_cell.angle_gamma   90.00
#
_symmetry.space_group_name_H-M   'P 1'
#
loop_
_entity.id
_entity.type
_entity.pdbx_description
1 polymer ?
#
loop_
_entity_poly.entity_id
_entity_poly.type
_entity_poly.pdbx_seq_one_letter_code
_entity_poly.pdbx_strand_id
1 'polypeptide(L)'
;MKFFKSAETFFTKNSLGFVFIISATATLGSLFFSEILGFLPCKLCWIQRIFMYPIAILSGVALYRKDINVKYYILPLAIIGSLFSIYHYFTQLFPAETGSIFCAIGEASCQTAYTFAYGYITIPMMALTAFILIIVFSLISKK
;
A
#
# COMPACT_ATOMS: atom_id res chain seq x y z
N MET A 1 27.90 -5.73 17.58
CA MET A 1 26.71 -6.58 17.87
C MET A 1 25.67 -5.94 18.80
N LYS A 2 26.03 -5.12 19.80
CA LYS A 2 25.06 -4.42 20.67
C LYS A 2 24.19 -3.36 19.96
N PHE A 3 24.77 -2.67 18.98
CA PHE A 3 24.08 -1.62 18.22
C PHE A 3 22.89 -2.16 17.39
N PHE A 4 23.07 -3.29 16.72
CA PHE A 4 22.00 -3.97 15.96
C PHE A 4 20.85 -4.43 16.84
N LYS A 5 21.14 -5.01 18.01
CA LYS A 5 20.10 -5.39 18.98
C LYS A 5 19.30 -4.19 19.50
N SER A 6 19.97 -3.05 19.73
CA SER A 6 19.33 -1.81 20.18
C SER A 6 18.42 -1.21 19.11
N ALA A 7 18.83 -1.25 17.84
CA ALA A 7 17.99 -0.83 16.72
C ALA A 7 16.78 -1.76 16.55
N GLU A 8 16.97 -3.07 16.67
CA GLU A 8 15.90 -4.07 16.57
C GLU A 8 14.83 -3.90 17.68
N THR A 9 15.25 -3.57 18.91
CA THR A 9 14.31 -3.27 20.01
C THR A 9 13.53 -1.97 19.81
N PHE A 10 14.11 -0.99 19.13
CA PHE A 10 13.42 0.25 18.80
C PHE A 10 12.33 0.04 17.74
N PHE A 11 12.66 -0.65 16.64
CA PHE A 11 11.70 -0.94 15.57
C PHE A 11 10.55 -1.84 16.01
N THR A 12 10.82 -2.84 16.86
CA THR A 12 9.77 -3.72 17.41
C THR A 12 8.81 -2.95 18.31
N LYS A 13 9.33 -2.12 19.21
CA LYS A 13 8.54 -1.31 20.15
C LYS A 13 7.66 -0.26 19.47
N ASN A 14 8.12 0.30 18.36
CA ASN A 14 7.41 1.34 17.60
C ASN A 14 6.74 0.81 16.32
N SER A 15 6.72 -0.50 16.10
CA SER A 15 6.21 -1.15 14.87
C SER A 15 4.80 -0.71 14.49
N LEU A 16 3.86 -0.69 15.44
CA LEU A 16 2.48 -0.24 15.21
C LEU A 16 2.40 1.22 14.73
N GLY A 17 3.25 2.10 15.25
CA GLY A 17 3.32 3.50 14.84
C GLY A 17 3.78 3.64 13.39
N PHE A 18 4.79 2.86 12.98
CA PHE A 18 5.23 2.84 11.58
C PHE A 18 4.13 2.33 10.65
N VAL A 19 3.45 1.23 10.99
CA VAL A 19 2.34 0.70 10.18
C VAL A 19 1.24 1.75 10.00
N PHE A 20 0.88 2.48 11.06
CA PHE A 20 -0.10 3.55 10.99
C PHE A 20 0.37 4.71 10.10
N ILE A 21 1.58 5.23 10.30
CA ILE A 21 2.11 6.35 9.51
C ILE A 21 2.15 5.99 8.02
N ILE A 22 2.63 4.78 7.69
CA ILE A 22 2.74 4.32 6.29
C ILE A 22 1.35 4.20 5.66
N SER A 23 0.42 3.50 6.32
CA SER A 23 -0.94 3.29 5.78
C SER A 23 -1.76 4.57 5.70
N ALA A 24 -1.62 5.48 6.67
CA ALA A 24 -2.25 6.80 6.66
C ALA A 24 -1.69 7.67 5.52
N THR A 25 -0.37 7.72 5.36
CA THR A 25 0.28 8.47 4.27
C THR A 25 -0.11 7.91 2.90
N ALA A 26 -0.13 6.58 2.75
CA ALA A 26 -0.56 5.93 1.50
C ALA A 26 -2.03 6.22 1.18
N THR A 27 -2.91 6.21 2.20
CA THR A 27 -4.32 6.57 2.06
C THR A 27 -4.48 8.02 1.63
N LEU A 28 -3.88 8.96 2.37
CA LEU A 28 -3.94 10.39 2.05
C LEU A 28 -3.35 10.71 0.68
N GLY A 29 -2.20 10.12 0.33
CA GLY A 29 -1.61 10.26 -0.99
C GLY A 29 -2.56 9.77 -2.08
N SER A 30 -3.19 8.62 -1.87
CA SER A 30 -4.19 8.09 -2.81
C SER A 30 -5.38 9.03 -3.02
N LEU A 31 -5.90 9.65 -1.96
CA LEU A 31 -6.97 10.65 -2.08
C LEU A 31 -6.47 11.94 -2.76
N PHE A 32 -5.27 12.41 -2.41
CA PHE A 32 -4.69 13.62 -2.99
C PHE A 32 -4.56 13.52 -4.50
N PHE A 33 -4.10 12.37 -5.00
CA PHE A 33 -3.99 12.12 -6.43
C PHE A 33 -5.33 12.18 -7.17
N SER A 34 -6.44 11.76 -6.55
CA SER A 34 -7.75 11.79 -7.21
C SER A 34 -8.48 13.11 -7.07
N GLU A 35 -8.51 13.69 -5.86
CA GLU A 35 -9.34 14.88 -5.58
C GLU A 35 -8.66 16.18 -5.99
N ILE A 36 -7.33 16.28 -5.87
CA ILE A 36 -6.59 17.52 -6.13
C ILE A 36 -5.94 17.50 -7.50
N LEU A 37 -5.29 16.39 -7.85
CA LEU A 37 -4.60 16.25 -9.14
C LEU A 37 -5.52 15.72 -10.27
N GLY A 38 -6.74 15.31 -9.94
CA GLY A 38 -7.73 14.88 -10.92
C GLY A 38 -7.42 13.54 -11.60
N PHE A 39 -6.52 12.73 -11.04
CA PHE A 39 -6.24 11.40 -11.60
C PHE A 39 -7.42 10.47 -11.34
N LEU A 40 -8.12 10.12 -12.42
CA LEU A 40 -9.20 9.16 -12.44
C LEU A 40 -8.65 7.78 -12.03
N PRO A 41 -9.13 7.20 -10.90
CA PRO A 41 -8.67 5.90 -10.47
C PRO A 41 -9.22 4.80 -11.38
N CYS A 42 -8.35 3.89 -11.82
CA CYS A 42 -8.77 2.69 -12.53
C CYS A 42 -9.31 1.61 -11.56
N LYS A 43 -9.96 0.55 -12.06
CA LYS A 43 -10.47 -0.54 -11.20
C LYS A 43 -9.39 -1.17 -10.33
N LEU A 44 -8.18 -1.37 -10.88
CA LEU A 44 -7.06 -1.95 -10.14
C LEU A 44 -6.59 -1.04 -8.99
N CYS A 45 -6.51 0.28 -9.21
CA CYS A 45 -6.26 1.25 -8.14
C CYS A 45 -7.36 1.20 -7.08
N TRP A 46 -8.61 1.05 -7.50
CA TRP A 46 -9.74 0.97 -6.58
C TRP A 46 -9.67 -0.29 -5.70
N ILE A 47 -9.30 -1.43 -6.28
CA ILE A 47 -9.05 -2.66 -5.53
C ILE A 47 -7.92 -2.45 -4.51
N GLN A 48 -6.81 -1.79 -4.89
CA GLN A 48 -5.74 -1.46 -3.94
C GLN A 48 -6.24 -0.57 -2.78
N ARG A 49 -7.14 0.40 -3.04
CA ARG A 49 -7.75 1.25 -2.00
C ARG A 49 -8.60 0.46 -1.01
N ILE A 50 -9.40 -0.50 -1.50
CA ILE A 50 -10.21 -1.38 -0.63
C ILE A 50 -9.33 -2.11 0.40
N PHE A 51 -8.12 -2.52 0.01
CA PHE A 51 -7.19 -3.16 0.94
C PHE A 51 -6.42 -2.18 1.82
N MET A 52 -6.07 -0.99 1.32
CA MET A 52 -5.26 -0.02 2.04
C MET A 52 -6.04 0.75 3.13
N TYR A 53 -7.27 1.20 2.84
CA TYR A 53 -8.01 2.08 3.75
C TYR A 53 -8.38 1.40 5.08
N PRO A 54 -8.85 0.14 5.10
CA PRO A 54 -9.08 -0.57 6.35
C PRO A 54 -7.80 -0.71 7.18
N ILE A 55 -6.64 -0.91 6.56
CA ILE A 55 -5.36 -1.01 7.28
C ILE A 55 -5.05 0.29 8.02
N ALA A 56 -5.30 1.46 7.41
CA ALA A 56 -5.09 2.75 8.08
C ALA A 56 -5.99 2.91 9.31
N ILE A 57 -7.25 2.51 9.22
CA ILE A 57 -8.20 2.56 10.34
C ILE A 57 -7.82 1.54 11.43
N LEU A 58 -7.60 0.29 11.04
CA LEU A 58 -7.25 -0.80 11.97
C LEU A 58 -5.96 -0.51 12.73
N SER A 59 -4.92 -0.05 12.03
CA SER A 59 -3.64 0.30 12.65
C SER A 59 -3.77 1.52 13.58
N GLY A 60 -4.60 2.50 13.24
CA GLY A 60 -4.88 3.66 14.11
C GLY A 60 -5.60 3.25 15.41
N VAL A 61 -6.62 2.40 15.32
CA VAL A 61 -7.33 1.86 16.49
C VAL A 61 -6.38 1.01 17.35
N ALA A 62 -5.57 0.17 16.71
CA ALA A 62 -4.59 -0.66 17.41
C ALA A 62 -3.49 0.17 18.08
N LEU A 63 -3.07 1.28 17.49
CA LEU A 63 -2.13 2.21 18.10
C LEU A 63 -2.72 2.86 19.36
N TYR A 64 -3.99 3.26 19.31
CA TYR A 64 -4.69 3.83 20.47
C TYR A 64 -4.90 2.80 21.58
N ARG A 65 -5.31 1.57 21.23
CA ARG A 65 -5.53 0.47 22.19
C ARG A 65 -4.26 -0.26 22.61
N LYS A 66 -3.13 0.02 21.97
CA LYS A 66 -1.86 -0.71 22.09
C LYS A 66 -2.00 -2.22 21.86
N ASP A 67 -2.88 -2.61 20.93
CA ASP A 67 -3.17 -4.01 20.63
C ASP A 67 -2.33 -4.53 19.45
N ILE A 68 -1.32 -5.34 19.78
CA ILE A 68 -0.39 -5.93 18.80
C ILE A 68 -1.05 -7.06 17.99
N ASN A 69 -2.17 -7.60 18.45
CA ASN A 69 -2.86 -8.69 17.74
C ASN A 69 -3.53 -8.23 16.44
N VAL A 70 -3.64 -6.92 16.21
CA VAL A 70 -4.16 -6.37 14.94
C VAL A 70 -3.41 -6.90 13.71
N LYS A 71 -2.14 -7.32 13.88
CA LYS A 71 -1.31 -7.86 12.81
C LYS A 71 -1.95 -9.05 12.09
N TYR A 72 -2.77 -9.86 12.77
CA TYR A 72 -3.46 -11.00 12.16
C TYR A 72 -4.50 -10.57 11.11
N TYR A 73 -5.05 -9.36 11.24
CA TYR A 73 -5.99 -8.79 10.27
C TYR A 73 -5.26 -7.98 9.19
N ILE A 74 -4.23 -7.25 9.58
CA ILE A 74 -3.46 -6.40 8.65
C ILE A 74 -2.65 -7.23 7.65
N LEU A 75 -2.04 -8.34 8.07
CA LEU A 75 -1.21 -9.18 7.19
C LEU A 75 -1.94 -9.68 5.94
N PRO A 76 -3.11 -10.36 6.04
CA PRO A 76 -3.80 -10.88 4.86
C PRO A 76 -4.23 -9.76 3.91
N LEU A 77 -4.72 -8.64 4.45
CA LEU A 77 -5.10 -7.45 3.66
C LEU A 77 -3.90 -6.90 2.88
N ALA A 78 -2.74 -6.75 3.55
CA ALA A 78 -1.54 -6.21 2.93
C ALA A 78 -0.94 -7.17 1.89
N ILE A 79 -0.97 -8.49 2.15
CA ILE A 79 -0.51 -9.50 1.19
C ILE A 79 -1.36 -9.46 -0.09
N ILE A 80 -2.69 -9.48 0.03
CA ILE A 80 -3.57 -9.42 -1.13
C ILE A 80 -3.38 -8.09 -1.88
N GLY A 81 -3.32 -6.96 -1.16
CA GLY A 81 -3.06 -5.65 -1.76
C GLY A 81 -1.73 -5.57 -2.52
N SER A 82 -0.68 -6.23 -2.01
CA SER A 82 0.62 -6.30 -2.69
C SER A 82 0.56 -7.11 -3.99
N LEU A 83 -0.16 -8.23 -4.01
CA LEU A 83 -0.35 -9.04 -5.23
C LEU A 83 -1.05 -8.24 -6.34
N PHE A 84 -2.11 -7.51 -6.00
CA PHE A 84 -2.78 -6.62 -6.94
C PHE A 84 -1.89 -5.46 -7.41
N SER A 85 -1.00 -4.97 -6.56
CA SER A 85 -0.04 -3.91 -6.91
C SER A 85 1.02 -4.41 -7.89
N ILE A 86 1.54 -5.63 -7.69
CA ILE A 86 2.45 -6.29 -8.63
C ILE A 86 1.77 -6.49 -9.98
N TYR A 87 0.54 -7.02 -9.98
CA TYR A 87 -0.22 -7.22 -11.20
C TYR A 87 -0.45 -5.90 -11.95
N HIS A 88 -0.86 -4.84 -11.24
CA HIS A 88 -1.08 -3.54 -11.85
C HIS A 88 0.22 -2.97 -12.45
N TYR A 89 1.34 -3.06 -11.72
CA TYR A 89 2.64 -2.64 -12.23
C TYR A 89 3.04 -3.44 -13.50
N PHE A 90 2.79 -4.74 -13.53
CA PHE A 90 3.05 -5.58 -14.69
C PHE A 90 2.22 -5.15 -15.91
N THR A 91 0.94 -4.80 -15.71
CA THR A 91 0.09 -4.31 -16.81
C THR A 91 0.51 -2.95 -17.38
N GLN A 92 1.24 -2.14 -16.60
CA GLN A 92 1.83 -0.88 -17.10
C GLN A 92 3.10 -1.13 -17.91
N LEU A 93 3.88 -2.16 -17.54
CA LEU A 93 5.12 -2.52 -18.24
C LEU A 93 4.85 -3.24 -19.57
N PHE A 94 3.80 -4.07 -19.60
CA PHE A 94 3.37 -4.83 -20.77
C PHE A 94 1.92 -4.47 -21.12
N PRO A 95 1.70 -3.35 -21.83
CA PRO A 95 0.37 -3.00 -22.31
C PRO A 95 -0.10 -4.07 -23.30
N ALA A 96 -1.10 -4.87 -22.90
CA ALA A 96 -1.79 -5.74 -23.84
C ALA A 96 -2.59 -4.90 -24.86
N GLU A 97 -2.42 -5.20 -26.15
CA GLU A 97 -3.13 -4.58 -27.28
C GLU A 97 -4.67 -4.70 -27.14
N THR A 98 -5.16 -5.74 -26.46
CA THR A 98 -6.59 -5.99 -26.21
C THR A 98 -7.16 -5.27 -24.98
N GLY A 99 -6.36 -4.42 -24.31
CA GLY A 99 -6.70 -3.86 -23.00
C GLY A 99 -6.63 -4.89 -21.87
N SER A 100 -6.64 -4.44 -20.62
CA SER A 100 -6.69 -5.33 -19.45
C SER A 100 -8.13 -5.80 -19.19
N ILE A 101 -8.30 -7.01 -18.63
CA ILE A 101 -9.62 -7.55 -18.21
C ILE A 101 -10.35 -6.59 -17.25
N PHE A 102 -9.60 -5.72 -16.57
CA PHE A 102 -10.09 -4.76 -15.59
C PHE A 102 -10.34 -3.36 -16.17
N CYS A 103 -10.13 -3.14 -17.47
CA CYS A 103 -10.53 -1.92 -18.16
C CYS A 103 -11.95 -2.08 -18.73
N ALA A 104 -12.92 -1.36 -18.18
CA ALA A 104 -14.24 -1.23 -18.79
C ALA A 104 -14.27 -0.06 -19.77
N ILE A 105 -15.15 -0.15 -20.78
CA ILE A 105 -15.41 0.93 -21.73
C ILE A 105 -15.96 2.13 -20.95
N GLY A 106 -15.26 3.27 -20.98
CA GLY A 106 -15.64 4.50 -20.28
C GLY A 106 -14.92 4.76 -18.94
N GLU A 107 -14.03 3.87 -18.50
CA GLU A 107 -13.21 4.07 -17.31
C GLU A 107 -11.75 4.41 -17.66
N ALA A 108 -11.03 5.04 -16.73
CA ALA A 108 -9.62 5.37 -16.94
C ALA A 108 -8.77 4.09 -17.11
N SER A 109 -7.97 4.06 -18.18
CA SER A 109 -7.18 2.89 -18.53
C SER A 109 -6.13 2.58 -17.45
N CYS A 110 -6.13 1.34 -16.95
CA CYS A 110 -5.13 0.82 -16.01
C CYS A 110 -3.72 0.77 -16.61
N GLN A 111 -3.60 0.89 -17.94
CA GLN A 111 -2.32 0.89 -18.65
C GLN A 111 -1.68 2.28 -18.71
N THR A 112 -2.44 3.33 -18.37
CA THR A 112 -1.91 4.69 -18.35
C THR A 112 -0.92 4.84 -17.20
N ALA A 113 0.35 4.98 -17.53
CA ALA A 113 1.41 5.18 -16.55
C ALA A 113 1.51 6.66 -16.17
N TYR A 114 0.90 7.04 -15.04
CA TYR A 114 1.21 8.31 -14.39
C TYR A 114 2.56 8.18 -13.69
N THR A 115 3.60 8.72 -14.31
CA THR A 115 4.97 8.71 -13.79
C THR A 115 5.25 10.02 -13.06
N PHE A 116 5.76 9.94 -11.84
CA PHE A 116 6.00 11.12 -10.99
C PHE A 116 7.48 11.53 -10.94
N ALA A 117 8.37 10.54 -10.85
CA ALA A 117 9.80 10.78 -10.74
C ALA A 117 10.61 9.66 -11.40
N TYR A 118 11.72 10.02 -12.04
CA TYR A 118 12.67 9.13 -12.73
C TYR A 118 12.09 8.23 -13.84
N GLY A 119 10.84 8.44 -14.27
CA GLY A 119 10.18 7.64 -15.32
C GLY A 119 9.80 6.20 -14.91
N TYR A 120 10.10 5.78 -13.68
CA TYR A 120 9.83 4.43 -13.15
C TYR A 120 8.87 4.44 -11.94
N ILE A 121 8.81 5.54 -11.18
CA ILE A 121 7.93 5.64 -10.01
C ILE A 121 6.50 5.90 -10.48
N THR A 122 5.73 4.82 -10.55
CA THR A 122 4.29 4.84 -10.83
C THR A 122 3.48 4.66 -9.55
N ILE A 123 2.19 5.02 -9.60
CA ILE A 123 1.23 4.83 -8.50
C ILE A 123 1.27 3.39 -7.92
N PRO A 124 1.18 2.31 -8.72
CA PRO A 124 1.21 0.96 -8.17
C PRO A 124 2.55 0.58 -7.53
N MET A 125 3.67 1.14 -7.97
CA MET A 125 4.98 0.92 -7.34
C MET A 125 5.01 1.55 -5.93
N MET A 126 4.48 2.77 -5.78
CA MET A 126 4.33 3.41 -4.47
C MET A 126 3.37 2.61 -3.56
N ALA A 127 2.26 2.11 -4.09
CA ALA A 127 1.34 1.26 -3.31
C ALA A 127 2.02 -0.05 -2.88
N LEU A 128 2.78 -0.69 -3.77
CA LEU A 128 3.52 -1.91 -3.48
C LEU A 128 4.54 -1.71 -2.36
N THR A 129 5.33 -0.64 -2.42
CA THR A 129 6.30 -0.33 -1.35
C THR A 129 5.61 -0.11 -0.01
N ALA A 130 4.47 0.59 0.02
CA ALA A 130 3.69 0.77 1.24
C ALA A 130 3.20 -0.58 1.81
N PHE A 131 2.62 -1.45 0.99
CA PHE A 131 2.16 -2.78 1.45
C PHE A 131 3.31 -3.65 1.96
N ILE A 132 4.46 -3.66 1.28
CA ILE A 132 5.64 -4.42 1.71
C ILE A 132 6.13 -3.91 3.07
N LEU A 133 6.24 -2.60 3.26
CA LEU A 133 6.66 -2.05 4.54
C LEU A 133 5.66 -2.41 5.65
N ILE A 134 4.36 -2.35 5.39
CA ILE A 134 3.31 -2.76 6.34
C ILE A 134 3.49 -4.23 6.73
N ILE A 135 3.75 -5.13 5.77
CA ILE A 135 4.00 -6.56 6.03
C ILE A 135 5.24 -6.72 6.92
N VAL A 136 6.35 -6.09 6.54
CA VAL A 136 7.63 -6.19 7.28
C VAL A 136 7.47 -5.71 8.72
N PHE A 137 6.89 -4.53 8.95
CA PHE A 137 6.68 -4.01 10.31
C PHE A 137 5.67 -4.83 11.11
N SER A 138 4.65 -5.40 10.46
CA SER A 138 3.67 -6.27 11.12
C SER A 138 4.29 -7.62 11.54
N LEU A 139 5.20 -8.18 10.74
CA LEU A 139 5.92 -9.42 11.06
C LEU A 139 6.96 -9.22 12.18
N ILE A 140 7.65 -8.08 12.18
CA ILE A 140 8.63 -7.74 13.21
C ILE A 140 7.94 -7.47 14.57
N SER A 141 6.66 -7.09 14.57
CA SER A 141 5.90 -6.81 15.79
C SER A 141 5.80 -8.04 16.69
N LYS A 142 6.62 -8.07 17.75
CA LYS A 142 6.64 -9.08 18.80
C LYS A 142 5.86 -8.58 20.02
N LYS A 143 5.16 -9.50 20.67
CA LYS A 143 4.39 -9.28 21.91
C LYS A 143 5.33 -9.06 23.09
#